data_AF-A0A975KBQ9-F1
#
_entry.id   AF-A0A975KBQ9-F1
#
_cell.length_a   1.000
_cell.length_b   1.000
_cell.length_c   1.000
_cell.angle_alpha   90.00
_cell.angle_beta   90.00
_cell.angle_gamma   90.00
#
_symmetry.space_group_name_H-M   'P 1'
#
loop_
_entity.id
_entity.type
_entity.pdbx_description
1 polymer ?
#
loop_
_entity_poly.entity_id
_entity_poly.type
_entity_poly.pdbx_seq_one_letter_code
_entity_poly.pdbx_strand_id
1 'polypeptide(L)' 'MRVEGMIARRVDLESGPHVLVDRSRDFTLVPWRDDLERHIGKTASGHMRADGIRWQLRRARSGPVVS' A
#
# COMPACT_ATOMS: atom_id res chain seq x y z
N MET A 1 6.66 -6.09 10.66
CA MET A 1 5.39 -5.35 10.84
C MET A 1 4.40 -5.76 9.73
N ARG A 2 3.15 -6.09 10.05
CA ARG A 2 2.10 -6.34 9.04
C ARG A 2 1.48 -5.01 8.63
N VAL A 3 1.30 -4.81 7.33
CA VAL A 3 0.64 -3.64 6.75
C VAL A 3 -0.48 -4.16 5.86
N GLU A 4 -1.69 -3.65 6.03
CA GLU A 4 -2.84 -4.01 5.20
C GLU A 4 -3.66 -2.75 4.95
N GLY A 5 -4.00 -2.48 3.69
CA GLY A 5 -4.73 -1.29 3.30
C GLY A 5 -4.73 -1.06 1.80
N MET A 6 -5.31 0.06 1.36
CA MET A 6 -5.33 0.46 -0.04
C MET A 6 -4.05 1.21 -0.39
N ILE A 7 -3.39 0.82 -1.48
CA ILE A 7 -2.27 1.61 -2.02
C ILE A 7 -2.88 2.88 -2.64
N ALA A 8 -2.86 3.98 -1.91
CA ALA A 8 -3.62 5.17 -2.29
C ALA A 8 -2.87 6.03 -3.33
N ARG A 9 -1.61 6.37 -3.05
CA ARG A 9 -0.79 7.21 -3.93
C ARG A 9 0.69 7.12 -3.60
N ARG A 10 1.51 7.53 -4.56
CA ARG A 10 2.92 7.89 -4.34
C ARG A 10 3.02 9.26 -3.65
N VAL A 11 4.00 9.39 -2.78
CA VAL A 11 4.40 10.61 -2.09
C VAL A 11 5.92 10.70 -2.14
N ASP A 12 6.45 11.75 -2.74
CA ASP A 12 7.89 12.00 -2.75
C ASP A 12 8.26 12.79 -1.49
N LEU A 13 9.12 12.21 -0.66
CA LEU A 13 9.63 12.79 0.59
C LEU A 13 11.14 13.03 0.47
N GLU A 14 11.72 13.81 1.38
CA GLU A 14 13.18 14.05 1.41
C GLU A 14 13.97 12.74 1.60
N SER A 15 13.43 11.79 2.37
CA SER A 15 14.01 10.45 2.55
C SER A 15 13.87 9.54 1.33
N GLY A 16 13.24 10.02 0.26
CA GLY A 16 12.93 9.27 -0.95
C GLY A 16 11.44 8.98 -1.14
N PRO A 17 11.07 8.37 -2.28
CA PRO A 17 9.68 8.09 -2.62
C PRO A 17 9.06 7.05 -1.70
N HIS A 18 7.83 7.29 -1.29
CA HIS A 18 7.01 6.43 -0.47
C HIS A 18 5.64 6.21 -1.11
N VAL A 19 4.97 5.13 -0.73
CA VAL A 19 3.55 4.91 -0.99
C VAL A 19 2.78 5.13 0.31
N LEU A 20 1.67 5.84 0.20
CA LEU A 20 0.69 5.94 1.26
C LEU A 20 -0.25 4.73 1.17
N VAL A 21 -0.24 3.92 2.22
CA VAL A 21 -1.21 2.85 2.41
C VAL A 21 -2.29 3.36 3.33
N ASP A 22 -3.47 3.56 2.77
CA ASP A 22 -4.66 4.01 3.48
C ASP A 22 -5.31 2.84 4.21
N ARG A 23 -5.57 3.03 5.51
CA ARG A 23 -6.22 2.08 6.41
C ARG A 23 -7.41 2.80 7.03
N SER A 24 -8.40 2.06 7.52
CA SER A 24 -9.67 2.65 7.95
C SER A 24 -9.59 3.72 9.06
N ARG A 25 -8.47 3.82 9.79
CA ARG A 25 -8.31 4.75 10.92
C ARG A 25 -7.00 5.53 10.92
N ASP A 26 -6.08 5.20 10.02
CA ASP A 26 -4.72 5.72 9.98
C ASP A 26 -4.08 5.40 8.62
N PHE A 27 -2.84 5.81 8.42
CA PHE A 27 -2.08 5.49 7.22
C PHE A 27 -0.71 4.94 7.58
N THR A 28 -0.07 4.31 6.60
CA THR A 28 1.32 3.89 6.71
C THR A 28 2.08 4.35 5.48
N LEU A 29 3.21 5.02 5.69
CA LEU A 29 4.16 5.31 4.63
C LEU A 29 5.10 4.14 4.47
N VAL A 30 5.18 3.64 3.25
CA VAL A 30 5.98 2.49 2.91
C VAL A 30 6.96 2.91 1.82
N PRO A 31 8.26 2.55 1.88
CA PRO A 31 9.20 2.85 0.80
C PRO A 31 8.66 2.38 -0.56
N TRP A 32 8.74 3.27 -1.54
CA TRP A 32 8.23 3.00 -2.88
C TRP A 32 8.98 1.83 -3.54
N ARG A 33 8.26 1.09 -4.38
CA ARG A 33 8.81 0.06 -5.27
C ARG A 33 8.08 0.15 -6.61
N ASP A 34 8.78 -0.07 -7.71
CA ASP A 34 8.21 0.08 -9.06
C ASP A 34 7.04 -0.88 -9.33
N ASP A 35 7.00 -2.02 -8.64
CA ASP A 35 5.88 -2.94 -8.72
C ASP A 35 4.62 -2.42 -8.05
N LEU A 36 4.67 -1.38 -7.20
CA LEU A 36 3.50 -0.80 -6.53
C LEU A 36 2.69 0.14 -7.41
N GLU A 37 3.29 0.74 -8.44
CA GLU A 37 2.63 1.71 -9.32
C GLU A 37 1.37 1.15 -9.98
N ARG A 38 1.48 -0.06 -10.53
CA ARG A 38 0.38 -0.79 -11.16
C ARG A 38 -0.71 -1.27 -10.18
N HIS A 39 -0.51 -1.02 -8.89
CA HIS A 39 -1.37 -1.46 -7.80
C HIS A 39 -1.99 -0.29 -7.03
N ILE A 40 -1.74 0.95 -7.44
CA ILE A 40 -2.48 2.11 -6.94
C ILE A 40 -3.99 1.87 -7.11
N GLY A 41 -4.77 2.17 -6.06
CA GLY A 41 -6.21 1.91 -5.95
C GLY A 41 -6.57 0.47 -5.58
N LYS A 42 -5.60 -0.43 -5.37
CA LYS A 42 -5.87 -1.83 -4.96
C LYS A 42 -5.54 -2.05 -3.49
N THR A 43 -6.30 -2.92 -2.85
CA THR A 43 -6.00 -3.38 -1.49
C THR A 43 -4.85 -4.38 -1.51
N ALA A 44 -3.82 -4.09 -0.73
CA ALA A 44 -2.66 -4.94 -0.55
C ALA A 44 -2.47 -5.25 0.94
N SER A 45 -1.98 -6.46 1.21
CA SER A 45 -1.48 -6.84 2.53
C SER A 45 -0.04 -7.27 2.39
N GLY A 46 0.81 -6.95 3.37
CA GLY A 46 2.23 -7.25 3.29
C GLY A 46 2.88 -7.33 4.65
N HIS A 47 4.01 -8.01 4.70
CA HIS A 47 4.86 -8.06 5.88
C HIS A 47 6.15 -7.28 5.59
N MET A 48 6.35 -6.21 6.34
CA MET A 48 7.59 -5.44 6.41
C MET A 48 8.61 -6.20 7.24
N ARG A 49 9.73 -6.49 6.61
CA ARG A 49 10.96 -7.06 7.16
C ARG A 49 12.11 -6.06 6.95
N ALA A 50 13.24 -6.30 7.60
CA ALA A 50 14.40 -5.42 7.52
C ALA A 50 14.97 -5.30 6.09
N ASP A 51 14.75 -6.31 5.26
CA ASP A 51 15.12 -6.40 3.84
C ASP A 51 14.04 -5.86 2.88
N GLY A 52 12.93 -5.31 3.42
CA GLY A 52 11.86 -4.70 2.65
C GLY A 52 10.48 -5.33 2.89
N ILE A 53 9.52 -5.04 2.00
CA ILE A 53 8.16 -5.57 2.12
C ILE A 53 7.87 -6.60 1.04
N ARG A 54 7.38 -7.77 1.48
CA ARG A 54 6.71 -8.74 0.61
C ARG A 54 5.21 -8.46 0.62
N TRP A 55 4.68 -8.16 -0.56
CA TRP A 55 3.27 -7.88 -0.78
C TRP A 55 2.51 -9.12 -1.24
N GLN A 56 1.32 -9.31 -0.69
CA GLN A 56 0.27 -10.17 -1.20
C GLN A 56 -0.89 -9.26 -1.58
N LEU A 57 -1.09 -9.10 -2.89
CA LEU A 57 -2.24 -8.39 -3.40
C LEU A 57 -3.49 -9.26 -3.27
N ARG A 58 -4.55 -8.72 -2.68
CA ARG A 58 -5.87 -9.30 -2.87
C ARG A 58 -6.38 -8.85 -4.23
N ARG A 59 -6.80 -9.79 -5.07
CA ARG A 59 -7.66 -9.44 -6.21
C ARG A 59 -8.88 -8.73 -5.63
N ALA A 60 -9.10 -7.49 -6.04
CA ALA A 60 -10.28 -6.74 -5.67
C ALA A 60 -11.50 -7.59 -6.03
N ARG A 61 -12.27 -8.00 -5.02
CA ARG A 61 -13.63 -8.48 -5.27
C ARG A 61 -14.41 -7.20 -5.56
N SER A 62 -14.87 -7.06 -6.80
CA SER A 62 -15.84 -6.01 -7.16
C SER A 62 -17.07 -6.24 -6.27
N GLY A 63 -17.18 -5.45 -5.21
CA GLY A 63 -18.28 -5.42 -4.27
C GLY A 63 -18.58 -3.95 -4.02
N PRO A 64 -19.85 -3.55 -3.96
CA PRO A 64 -20.24 -2.15 -4.08
C PRO A 64 -19.59 -1.34 -2.97
N VAL A 65 -18.92 -0.25 -3.36
CA VAL A 65 -18.58 0.84 -2.45
C VAL A 65 -19.92 1.48 -2.10
N VAL A 66 -20.42 1.19 -0.91
CA VAL A 66 -21.54 1.93 -0.34
C VAL A 66 -20.92 3.14 0.36
N SER A 67 -21.19 4.32 -0.21
CA SER A 67 -21.01 5.62 0.45
C SER A 67 -22.13 5.88 1.46
#